data_AF-A0AAN4Z169-F1
#
_entry.id   AF-A0AAN4Z169-F1
#
_cell.length_a   1.000
_cell.length_b   1.000
_cell.length_c   1.000
_cell.angle_alpha   90.00
_cell.angle_beta   90.00
_cell.angle_gamma   90.00
#
_symmetry.space_group_name_H-M   'P 1'
#
loop_
_entity.id
_entity.type
_entity.pdbx_description
1 polymer ?
#
loop_
_entity_poly.entity_id
_entity_poly.type
_entity_poly.pdbx_seq_one_letter_code
_entity_poly.pdbx_strand_id
1 'polypeptide(L)'
;RCCFCSFGWVSLIVGILLVVAGLVVQLAVMPPMITSTINDMKVLGVNPDGTPNDFTQAWASPTYISNTEFYVFDYANTGGIMNRGSYPDMDEKGPYSYKTAITNEVVSWGEDGETVNYYQRYVYYFDPEKSCKGCDPKVDTVKIPDIIFQLIVNILPTKQICRKPEKGSLDEKICGMISDNDLDDLLDNIEKGGILFSLLNIEPFITVTIDQLLFSGYTTPIVDSLKEADLFAFTFANDKPDLQYLLGNLTEALSQVPINYIQNNNTLDFYYTANTGKSDPAKTGFVTGFTGMGDYPSSEGGKLPKKWWDAKTDEHNCPANFAEKARTIDGTIGDFFQSFITKSSQLPIYISDICRTVTLTYGSDINIKGVDGYRFTFADDVFDSKKGVNCGYCKELPRDFHSLPEGSRCLPSGYLDLSGCMTIPIPDYGDLALPIVASLPHFYQTDGETKFAPRFKPTIEDAATLDIEPMSGTLLLAQKKMQINMYIGQSRHTAFNSLKVQRSGAYPLFYLNQTALIDQNNVNLLNSSMAPMNTVPIICWSAVGVGAALIVASIVFFCCSCSGKKDKKDE
;
A
#
# COMPACT_ATOMS: atom_id res chain seq x y z
N ARG A 1 51.75 -51.78 30.69
CA ARG A 1 50.47 -51.44 31.39
C ARG A 1 50.29 -49.93 31.61
N CYS A 2 51.31 -49.13 31.97
CA CYS A 2 51.17 -47.66 32.13
C CYS A 2 50.81 -46.91 30.84
N CYS A 3 51.41 -47.26 29.70
CA CYS A 3 51.12 -46.60 28.41
C CYS A 3 49.64 -46.77 27.97
N PHE A 4 49.04 -47.92 28.26
CA PHE A 4 47.66 -48.24 27.88
C PHE A 4 46.59 -47.57 28.78
N CYS A 5 46.86 -47.39 30.08
CA CYS A 5 45.99 -46.57 30.94
C CYS A 5 46.05 -45.08 30.56
N SER A 6 47.22 -44.60 30.12
CA SER A 6 47.38 -43.20 29.69
C SER A 6 46.46 -42.88 28.50
N PHE A 7 46.39 -43.77 27.51
CA PHE A 7 45.56 -43.57 26.32
C PHE A 7 44.05 -43.44 26.64
N GLY A 8 43.52 -44.26 27.56
CA GLY A 8 42.12 -44.18 27.97
C GLY A 8 41.77 -42.86 28.67
N TRP A 9 42.67 -42.33 29.50
CA TRP A 9 42.49 -41.03 30.14
C TRP A 9 42.59 -39.87 29.16
N VAL A 10 43.54 -39.91 28.21
CA VAL A 10 43.66 -38.89 27.16
C VAL A 10 42.39 -38.85 26.30
N SER A 11 41.90 -40.01 25.86
CA SER A 11 40.66 -40.12 25.07
C SER A 11 39.44 -39.60 25.84
N LEU A 12 39.34 -39.89 27.14
CA LEU A 12 38.25 -39.38 27.98
C LEU A 12 38.30 -37.85 28.13
N ILE A 13 39.48 -37.28 28.40
CA ILE A 13 39.66 -35.83 28.56
C ILE A 13 39.36 -35.12 27.23
N VAL A 14 39.89 -35.60 26.12
CA VAL A 14 39.63 -35.05 24.79
C VAL A 14 38.14 -35.14 24.45
N GLY A 15 37.50 -36.27 24.74
CA GLY A 15 36.06 -36.44 24.53
C GLY A 15 35.22 -35.46 25.34
N ILE A 16 35.53 -35.27 26.63
CA ILE A 16 34.84 -34.28 27.48
C ILE A 16 35.07 -32.86 26.94
N LEU A 17 36.30 -32.50 26.59
CA LEU A 17 36.62 -31.17 26.05
C LEU A 17 35.87 -30.89 24.74
N LEU A 18 35.78 -31.87 23.84
CA LEU A 18 35.03 -31.73 22.58
C LEU A 18 33.54 -31.55 22.81
N VAL A 19 32.93 -32.31 23.73
CA VAL A 19 31.52 -32.15 24.08
C VAL A 19 31.27 -30.78 24.71
N VAL A 20 32.09 -30.38 25.69
CA VAL A 20 31.94 -29.09 26.36
C VAL A 20 32.15 -27.94 25.39
N ALA A 21 33.22 -27.96 24.60
CA ALA A 21 33.48 -26.90 23.61
C ALA A 21 32.38 -26.83 22.54
N GLY A 22 31.94 -27.98 22.01
CA GLY A 22 30.87 -28.03 21.01
C GLY A 22 29.54 -27.49 21.55
N LEU A 23 29.17 -27.85 22.79
CA LEU A 23 27.96 -27.33 23.44
C LEU A 23 28.07 -25.84 23.79
N VAL A 24 29.22 -25.38 24.28
CA VAL A 24 29.46 -23.95 24.57
C VAL A 24 29.36 -23.13 23.29
N VAL A 25 29.99 -23.57 22.20
CA VAL A 25 29.89 -22.86 20.92
C VAL A 25 28.44 -22.86 20.44
N GLN A 26 27.76 -24.02 20.42
CA GLN A 26 26.41 -24.14 19.89
C GLN A 26 25.35 -23.38 20.69
N LEU A 27 25.44 -23.36 22.02
CA LEU A 27 24.40 -22.81 22.88
C LEU A 27 24.72 -21.39 23.37
N ALA A 28 25.99 -21.02 23.52
CA ALA A 28 26.38 -19.74 24.09
C ALA A 28 27.02 -18.77 23.07
N VAL A 29 27.79 -19.26 22.10
CA VAL A 29 28.51 -18.39 21.14
C VAL A 29 27.72 -18.17 19.87
N MET A 30 27.14 -19.23 19.31
CA MET A 30 26.48 -19.20 18.00
C MET A 30 25.24 -18.31 17.96
N PRO A 31 24.28 -18.38 18.91
CA PRO A 31 23.10 -17.54 18.86
C PRO A 31 23.41 -16.03 18.80
N PRO A 32 24.21 -15.44 19.73
CA PRO A 32 24.53 -14.01 19.66
C PRO A 32 25.40 -13.64 18.47
N MET A 33 26.29 -14.54 18.01
CA MET A 33 27.08 -14.31 16.80
C MET A 33 26.18 -14.19 15.56
N ILE A 34 25.26 -15.13 15.35
CA ILE A 34 24.29 -15.09 14.25
C ILE A 34 23.46 -13.80 14.32
N THR A 35 22.96 -13.47 15.51
CA THR A 35 22.17 -12.26 15.72
C THR A 35 22.95 -11.00 15.36
N SER A 36 24.19 -10.87 15.83
CA SER A 36 25.05 -9.74 15.50
C SER A 36 25.31 -9.67 14.00
N THR A 37 25.75 -10.78 13.38
CA THR A 37 26.11 -10.77 11.95
C THR A 37 24.93 -10.38 11.06
N ILE A 38 23.72 -10.89 11.29
CA ILE A 38 22.53 -10.48 10.51
C ILE A 38 22.21 -9.00 10.71
N ASN A 39 22.24 -8.54 11.95
CA ASN A 39 21.92 -7.14 12.26
C ASN A 39 22.95 -6.19 11.66
N ASP A 40 24.24 -6.51 11.75
CA ASP A 40 25.34 -5.70 11.22
C ASP A 40 25.32 -5.64 9.68
N MET A 41 24.87 -6.72 9.01
CA MET A 41 24.67 -6.74 7.56
C MET A 41 23.47 -5.91 7.09
N LYS A 42 22.59 -5.48 8.01
CA LYS A 42 21.31 -4.85 7.68
C LYS A 42 21.20 -3.44 8.26
N VAL A 43 22.25 -2.67 8.01
CA VAL A 43 22.33 -1.26 8.36
C VAL A 43 22.46 -0.46 7.08
N LEU A 44 21.56 0.50 6.87
CA LEU A 44 21.71 1.49 5.80
C LEU A 44 22.86 2.44 6.17
N GLY A 45 23.86 2.54 5.33
CA GLY A 45 25.04 3.35 5.61
C GLY A 45 26.09 3.32 4.52
N VAL A 46 27.22 3.93 4.84
CA VAL A 46 28.37 4.04 3.96
C VAL A 46 29.60 3.38 4.58
N ASN A 47 30.47 2.89 3.72
CA ASN A 47 31.81 2.44 4.05
C ASN A 47 32.70 3.63 4.45
N PRO A 48 33.87 3.39 5.08
CA PRO A 48 34.80 4.46 5.45
C PRO A 48 35.32 5.32 4.29
N ASP A 49 35.26 4.81 3.06
CA ASP A 49 35.63 5.53 1.84
C ASP A 49 34.48 6.40 1.27
N GLY A 50 33.31 6.42 1.92
CA GLY A 50 32.13 7.16 1.54
C GLY A 50 31.22 6.46 0.53
N THR A 51 31.56 5.26 0.07
CA THR A 51 30.70 4.47 -0.83
C THR A 51 29.56 3.80 -0.05
N PRO A 52 28.37 3.59 -0.65
CA PRO A 52 27.31 2.80 -0.01
C PRO A 52 27.81 1.40 0.36
N ASN A 53 27.45 0.91 1.55
CA ASN A 53 27.71 -0.49 1.89
C ASN A 53 26.85 -1.43 1.03
N ASP A 54 27.14 -2.74 1.04
CA ASP A 54 26.48 -3.73 0.19
C ASP A 54 24.95 -3.73 0.34
N PHE A 55 24.45 -3.60 1.58
CA PHE A 55 23.02 -3.54 1.86
C PHE A 55 22.36 -2.29 1.30
N THR A 56 23.01 -1.13 1.47
CA THR A 56 22.53 0.15 0.96
C THR A 56 22.56 0.17 -0.56
N GLN A 57 23.57 -0.43 -1.19
CA GLN A 57 23.65 -0.53 -2.64
C GLN A 57 22.52 -1.41 -3.20
N ALA A 58 22.26 -2.56 -2.57
CA ALA A 58 21.18 -3.46 -2.97
C ALA A 58 19.80 -2.82 -2.78
N TRP A 59 19.61 -2.05 -1.71
CA TRP A 59 18.39 -1.29 -1.45
C TRP A 59 18.22 -0.09 -2.40
N ALA A 60 19.30 0.62 -2.72
CA ALA A 60 19.28 1.77 -3.64
C ALA A 60 18.90 1.38 -5.07
N SER A 61 19.46 0.26 -5.54
CA SER A 61 19.31 -0.23 -6.91
C SER A 61 18.91 -1.70 -6.93
N PRO A 62 17.68 -2.04 -6.51
CA PRO A 62 17.25 -3.42 -6.42
C PRO A 62 17.19 -4.07 -7.80
N THR A 63 17.65 -5.32 -7.89
CA THR A 63 17.62 -6.12 -9.14
C THR A 63 16.39 -7.01 -9.27
N TYR A 64 15.34 -6.76 -8.47
CA TYR A 64 14.07 -7.50 -8.53
C TYR A 64 13.45 -7.44 -9.94
N ILE A 65 12.83 -8.56 -10.34
CA ILE A 65 12.00 -8.58 -11.54
C ILE A 65 10.63 -8.04 -11.14
N SER A 66 10.44 -6.74 -11.34
CA SER A 66 9.22 -6.03 -11.00
C SER A 66 8.32 -5.84 -12.22
N ASN A 67 7.06 -6.24 -12.10
CA ASN A 67 6.04 -6.15 -13.13
C ASN A 67 4.75 -5.59 -12.53
N THR A 68 4.15 -4.61 -13.18
CA THR A 68 2.85 -4.05 -12.80
C THR A 68 1.85 -4.35 -13.91
N GLU A 69 0.78 -5.06 -13.58
CA GLU A 69 -0.31 -5.39 -14.49
C GLU A 69 -1.53 -4.56 -14.12
N PHE A 70 -2.15 -3.92 -15.11
CA PHE A 70 -3.42 -3.22 -14.94
C PHE A 70 -4.54 -3.99 -15.64
N TYR A 71 -5.67 -4.10 -14.96
CA TYR A 71 -6.91 -4.69 -15.45
C TYR A 71 -8.01 -3.63 -15.29
N VAL A 72 -8.60 -3.21 -16.40
CA VAL A 72 -9.49 -2.05 -16.47
C VAL A 72 -10.92 -2.50 -16.72
N PHE A 73 -11.90 -1.82 -16.11
CA PHE A 73 -13.31 -2.18 -16.20
C PHE A 73 -14.07 -1.30 -17.21
N ASP A 74 -14.51 -1.90 -18.32
CA ASP A 74 -15.22 -1.22 -19.40
C ASP A 74 -16.74 -1.34 -19.26
N TYR A 75 -17.44 -0.23 -19.09
CA TYR A 75 -18.88 -0.22 -18.79
C TYR A 75 -19.75 -0.46 -20.03
N ALA A 76 -20.37 -1.63 -20.11
CA ALA A 76 -21.21 -2.04 -21.22
C ALA A 76 -22.63 -1.46 -21.19
N ASN A 77 -23.14 -1.09 -20.00
CA ASN A 77 -24.56 -0.75 -19.79
C ASN A 77 -24.82 0.67 -19.23
N THR A 78 -23.96 1.65 -19.54
CA THR A 78 -24.06 3.04 -19.05
C THR A 78 -25.46 3.66 -19.16
N GLY A 79 -26.16 3.48 -20.29
CA GLY A 79 -27.54 3.95 -20.45
C GLY A 79 -28.55 3.28 -19.50
N GLY A 80 -28.35 2.01 -19.14
CA GLY A 80 -29.18 1.30 -18.16
C GLY A 80 -28.92 1.79 -16.73
N ILE A 81 -27.66 2.07 -16.39
CA ILE A 81 -27.27 2.66 -15.10
C ILE A 81 -27.99 4.00 -14.92
N MET A 82 -27.87 4.89 -15.91
CA MET A 82 -28.39 6.26 -15.81
C MET A 82 -29.92 6.35 -15.87
N ASN A 83 -30.58 5.51 -16.66
CA ASN A 83 -32.02 5.65 -16.91
C ASN A 83 -32.89 4.70 -16.08
N ARG A 84 -32.33 3.59 -15.58
CA ARG A 84 -33.10 2.52 -14.92
C ARG A 84 -32.51 2.10 -13.57
N GLY A 85 -31.36 2.65 -13.19
CA GLY A 85 -30.68 2.24 -11.97
C GLY A 85 -30.26 0.77 -12.05
N SER A 86 -29.88 0.32 -13.25
CA SER A 86 -29.27 -1.00 -13.41
C SER A 86 -27.94 -1.06 -12.66
N TYR A 87 -27.58 -2.24 -12.16
CA TYR A 87 -26.24 -2.49 -11.63
C TYR A 87 -25.20 -2.36 -12.75
N PRO A 88 -23.99 -1.84 -12.46
CA PRO A 88 -22.86 -1.85 -13.39
C PRO A 88 -22.61 -3.21 -14.01
N ASP A 89 -22.63 -3.27 -15.34
CA ASP A 89 -22.19 -4.42 -16.13
C ASP A 89 -20.92 -4.05 -16.88
N MET A 90 -19.80 -4.70 -16.54
CA MET A 90 -18.47 -4.30 -16.99
C MET A 90 -17.69 -5.47 -17.58
N ASP A 91 -16.99 -5.23 -18.68
CA ASP A 91 -16.00 -6.14 -19.24
C ASP A 91 -14.62 -5.81 -18.66
N GLU A 92 -13.94 -6.80 -18.10
CA GLU A 92 -12.55 -6.64 -17.66
C GLU A 92 -11.62 -6.75 -18.87
N LYS A 93 -10.75 -5.75 -19.05
CA LYS A 93 -9.73 -5.68 -20.11
C LYS A 93 -8.34 -5.70 -19.50
N GLY A 94 -7.49 -6.61 -19.97
CA GLY A 94 -6.12 -6.72 -19.53
C GLY A 94 -5.57 -8.15 -19.63
N PRO A 95 -4.36 -8.39 -19.08
CA PRO A 95 -3.51 -7.38 -18.43
C PRO A 95 -2.88 -6.42 -19.43
N TYR A 96 -2.75 -5.15 -19.04
CA TYR A 96 -1.79 -4.21 -19.60
C TYR A 96 -0.55 -4.24 -18.71
N SER A 97 0.50 -4.92 -19.17
CA SER A 97 1.69 -5.24 -18.37
C SER A 97 2.80 -4.20 -18.59
N TYR A 98 3.43 -3.79 -17.51
CA TYR A 98 4.57 -2.86 -17.52
C TYR A 98 5.71 -3.44 -16.69
N LYS A 99 6.93 -3.47 -17.24
CA LYS A 99 8.14 -3.65 -16.45
C LYS A 99 8.33 -2.39 -15.60
N THR A 100 8.45 -2.55 -14.30
CA THR A 100 8.58 -1.42 -13.36
C THR A 100 9.99 -1.41 -12.80
N ALA A 101 10.72 -0.32 -12.99
CA ALA A 101 11.98 -0.07 -12.30
C ALA A 101 11.70 0.83 -11.08
N ILE A 102 12.15 0.39 -9.91
CA ILE A 102 12.04 1.14 -8.65
C ILE A 102 13.47 1.36 -8.14
N THR A 103 13.84 2.61 -7.92
CA THR A 103 15.17 2.95 -7.37
C THR A 103 15.02 3.89 -6.18
N ASN A 104 15.74 3.60 -5.10
CA ASN A 104 15.85 4.46 -3.94
C ASN A 104 17.07 5.39 -4.12
N GLU A 105 16.85 6.70 -4.20
CA GLU A 105 17.91 7.68 -4.34
C GLU A 105 18.15 8.39 -3.00
N VAL A 106 19.34 8.17 -2.43
CA VAL A 106 19.75 8.82 -1.17
C VAL A 106 20.03 10.30 -1.40
N VAL A 107 19.35 11.14 -0.63
CA VAL A 107 19.52 12.59 -0.61
C VAL A 107 20.58 12.99 0.41
N SER A 108 20.45 12.50 1.64
CA SER A 108 21.37 12.82 2.73
C SER A 108 21.30 11.80 3.86
N TRP A 109 22.35 11.77 4.69
CA TRP A 109 22.39 11.05 5.95
C TRP A 109 22.20 12.04 7.10
N GLY A 110 21.52 11.63 8.17
CA GLY A 110 21.44 12.40 9.41
C GLY A 110 22.83 12.60 10.03
N GLU A 111 23.00 13.68 10.82
CA GLU A 111 24.29 14.03 11.42
C GLU A 111 24.88 12.94 12.32
N ASP A 112 24.01 12.20 13.02
CA ASP A 112 24.35 11.06 13.87
C ASP A 112 24.43 9.72 13.10
N GLY A 113 24.00 9.71 11.83
CA GLY A 113 23.86 8.51 11.00
C GLY A 113 22.72 7.58 11.41
N GLU A 114 21.79 8.03 12.26
CA GLU A 114 20.62 7.23 12.69
C GLU A 114 19.49 7.26 11.68
N THR A 115 19.46 8.28 10.80
CA THR A 115 18.43 8.43 9.76
C THR A 115 19.04 8.61 8.37
N VAL A 116 18.30 8.18 7.35
CA VAL A 116 18.58 8.44 5.93
C VAL A 116 17.40 9.18 5.31
N ASN A 117 17.69 10.18 4.50
CA ASN A 117 16.70 10.87 3.66
C ASN A 117 16.85 10.38 2.22
N TYR A 118 15.75 9.96 1.60
CA TYR A 118 15.74 9.41 0.25
C TYR A 118 14.39 9.65 -0.44
N TYR A 119 14.31 9.39 -1.74
CA TYR A 119 13.04 9.26 -2.44
C TYR A 119 13.05 8.03 -3.34
N GLN A 120 11.86 7.55 -3.67
CA GLN A 120 11.67 6.48 -4.65
C GLN A 120 11.36 7.06 -6.01
N ARG A 121 12.01 6.51 -7.04
CA ARG A 121 11.70 6.77 -8.45
C ARG A 121 11.06 5.54 -9.06
N TYR A 122 9.93 5.73 -9.73
CA TYR A 122 9.19 4.68 -10.43
C TYR A 122 9.22 4.93 -11.94
N VAL A 123 9.67 3.93 -12.71
CA VAL A 123 9.62 3.98 -14.18
C VAL A 123 8.89 2.76 -14.73
N TYR A 124 7.90 3.00 -15.58
CA TYR A 124 7.06 1.98 -16.20
C TYR A 124 7.40 1.86 -17.69
N TYR A 125 7.69 0.63 -18.13
CA TYR A 125 7.95 0.30 -19.53
C TYR A 125 6.93 -0.71 -20.00
N PHE A 126 6.06 -0.35 -20.95
CA PHE A 126 5.05 -1.24 -21.46
C PHE A 126 5.67 -2.52 -22.05
N ASP A 127 5.14 -3.67 -21.64
CA ASP A 127 5.58 -5.01 -22.05
C ASP A 127 4.47 -5.67 -22.89
N PRO A 128 4.56 -5.62 -24.23
CA PRO A 128 3.55 -6.20 -25.10
C PRO A 128 3.53 -7.74 -25.06
N GLU A 129 4.62 -8.40 -24.63
CA GLU A 129 4.68 -9.86 -24.58
C GLU A 129 3.93 -10.43 -23.37
N LYS A 130 3.95 -9.70 -22.24
CA LYS A 130 3.19 -10.05 -21.03
C LYS A 130 1.79 -9.46 -20.99
N SER A 131 1.48 -8.54 -21.90
CA SER A 131 0.12 -7.99 -22.03
C SER A 131 -0.80 -8.94 -22.79
N CYS A 132 -2.11 -8.70 -22.70
CA CYS A 132 -3.09 -9.43 -23.50
C CYS A 132 -2.80 -9.30 -25.00
N LYS A 133 -3.15 -10.35 -25.77
CA LYS A 133 -2.79 -10.44 -27.19
C LYS A 133 -3.42 -9.29 -27.99
N GLY A 134 -2.57 -8.44 -28.54
CA GLY A 134 -2.99 -7.29 -29.37
C GLY A 134 -3.35 -6.04 -28.57
N CYS A 135 -3.16 -6.06 -27.25
CA CYS A 135 -3.43 -4.92 -26.40
C CYS A 135 -2.41 -3.80 -26.61
N ASP A 136 -2.91 -2.59 -26.82
CA ASP A 136 -2.12 -1.38 -26.97
C ASP A 136 -2.76 -0.27 -26.12
N PRO A 137 -2.13 0.15 -25.02
CA PRO A 137 -2.74 1.09 -24.08
C PRO A 137 -3.02 2.46 -24.71
N LYS A 138 -2.34 2.81 -25.81
CA LYS A 138 -2.54 4.10 -26.50
C LYS A 138 -3.70 4.06 -27.49
N VAL A 139 -4.16 2.88 -27.89
CA VAL A 139 -5.22 2.69 -28.89
C VAL A 139 -6.49 2.12 -28.25
N ASP A 140 -6.34 1.16 -27.34
CA ASP A 140 -7.45 0.54 -26.65
C ASP A 140 -8.19 1.56 -25.78
N THR A 141 -9.51 1.53 -25.85
CA THR A 141 -10.38 2.43 -25.11
C THR A 141 -11.24 1.70 -24.09
N VAL A 142 -11.65 2.45 -23.07
CA VAL A 142 -12.53 2.03 -22.00
C VAL A 142 -13.56 3.14 -21.74
N LYS A 143 -14.82 2.77 -21.55
CA LYS A 143 -15.85 3.69 -21.05
C LYS A 143 -15.91 3.58 -19.53
N ILE A 144 -15.63 4.67 -18.83
CA ILE A 144 -15.62 4.77 -17.36
C ILE A 144 -16.52 5.92 -16.88
N PRO A 145 -16.94 5.92 -15.60
CA PRO A 145 -17.51 7.11 -14.99
C PRO A 145 -16.55 8.29 -15.06
N ASP A 146 -17.07 9.48 -15.38
CA ASP A 146 -16.26 10.70 -15.44
C ASP A 146 -16.04 11.28 -14.03
N ILE A 147 -14.78 11.31 -13.60
CA ILE A 147 -14.37 11.73 -12.26
C ILE A 147 -14.71 13.20 -12.01
N ILE A 148 -14.47 14.08 -12.98
CA ILE A 148 -14.70 15.51 -12.82
C ILE A 148 -16.19 15.84 -12.95
N PHE A 149 -16.91 15.13 -13.82
CA PHE A 149 -18.36 15.22 -13.84
C PHE A 149 -18.95 14.90 -12.45
N GLN A 150 -18.53 13.78 -11.85
CA GLN A 150 -19.04 13.39 -10.52
C GLN A 150 -18.62 14.37 -9.43
N LEU A 151 -17.41 14.89 -9.50
CA LEU A 151 -16.89 15.90 -8.59
C LEU A 151 -17.74 17.18 -8.64
N ILE A 152 -18.03 17.69 -9.83
CA ILE A 152 -18.91 18.86 -10.03
C ILE A 152 -20.31 18.56 -9.49
N VAL A 153 -20.88 17.40 -9.79
CA VAL A 153 -22.20 16.98 -9.25
C VAL A 153 -22.21 16.92 -7.71
N ASN A 154 -21.08 16.58 -7.09
CA ASN A 154 -20.97 16.55 -5.63
C ASN A 154 -20.90 17.95 -5.02
N ILE A 155 -20.19 18.88 -5.66
CA ILE A 155 -20.01 20.28 -5.20
C ILE A 155 -21.26 21.14 -5.45
N LEU A 156 -22.06 20.82 -6.47
CA LEU A 156 -23.25 21.62 -6.79
C LEU A 156 -24.16 21.70 -5.55
N PRO A 157 -24.34 22.91 -4.98
CA PRO A 157 -25.04 23.07 -3.72
C PRO A 157 -26.50 22.64 -3.89
N THR A 158 -26.99 21.85 -2.95
CA THR A 158 -28.42 21.55 -2.83
C THR A 158 -29.00 22.37 -1.69
N LYS A 159 -30.32 22.65 -1.70
CA LYS A 159 -31.01 23.30 -0.57
C LYS A 159 -30.71 22.63 0.78
N GLN A 160 -30.46 21.32 0.77
CA GLN A 160 -30.17 20.54 1.96
C GLN A 160 -28.73 20.73 2.44
N ILE A 161 -27.76 20.72 1.51
CA ILE A 161 -26.34 20.98 1.81
C ILE A 161 -26.16 22.40 2.35
N CYS A 162 -26.76 23.43 1.74
CA CYS A 162 -26.62 24.81 2.23
C CYS A 162 -27.31 25.09 3.57
N ARG A 163 -28.23 24.22 4.03
CA ARG A 163 -28.80 24.32 5.39
C ARG A 163 -27.80 23.89 6.47
N LYS A 164 -26.86 23.01 6.15
CA LYS A 164 -25.83 22.49 7.05
C LYS A 164 -24.55 22.19 6.27
N PRO A 165 -23.85 23.21 5.73
CA PRO A 165 -22.63 22.96 4.99
C PRO A 165 -21.56 22.42 5.94
N GLU A 166 -20.65 21.59 5.42
CA GLU A 166 -19.53 21.11 6.19
C GLU A 166 -18.55 22.26 6.47
N LYS A 167 -18.20 22.47 7.75
CA LYS A 167 -17.39 23.60 8.16
C LYS A 167 -15.96 23.51 7.60
N GLY A 168 -15.53 24.51 6.85
CA GLY A 168 -14.25 24.60 6.15
C GLY A 168 -14.27 24.05 4.72
N SER A 169 -15.39 23.49 4.27
CA SER A 169 -15.53 22.92 2.92
C SER A 169 -15.71 23.99 1.84
N LEU A 170 -15.51 23.58 0.58
CA LEU A 170 -15.88 24.39 -0.58
C LEU A 170 -17.39 24.68 -0.60
N ASP A 171 -18.22 23.75 -0.13
CA ASP A 171 -19.68 23.90 -0.05
C ASP A 171 -20.08 25.01 0.93
N GLU A 172 -19.41 25.14 2.08
CA GLU A 172 -19.65 26.26 3.01
C GLU A 172 -19.33 27.61 2.36
N LYS A 173 -18.21 27.68 1.64
CA LYS A 173 -17.81 28.89 0.91
C LYS A 173 -18.83 29.25 -0.18
N ILE A 174 -19.27 28.27 -0.98
CA ILE A 174 -20.26 28.46 -2.05
C ILE A 174 -21.62 28.87 -1.47
N CYS A 175 -22.12 28.15 -0.47
CA CYS A 175 -23.41 28.45 0.17
C CYS A 175 -23.41 29.82 0.87
N GLY A 176 -22.26 30.27 1.38
CA GLY A 176 -22.12 31.63 1.94
C GLY A 176 -22.17 32.76 0.90
N MET A 177 -21.90 32.47 -0.38
CA MET A 177 -21.94 33.44 -1.49
C MET A 177 -23.32 33.57 -2.15
N ILE A 178 -24.25 32.67 -1.83
CA ILE A 178 -25.56 32.56 -2.47
C ILE A 178 -26.66 32.85 -1.44
N SER A 179 -27.58 33.78 -1.70
CA SER A 179 -28.74 33.99 -0.81
C SER A 179 -29.80 32.91 -1.03
N ASP A 180 -30.67 32.63 -0.05
CA ASP A 180 -31.69 31.57 -0.17
C ASP A 180 -32.61 31.74 -1.40
N ASN A 181 -32.96 32.98 -1.79
CA ASN A 181 -33.77 33.24 -2.98
C ASN A 181 -32.98 33.01 -4.28
N ASP A 182 -31.69 33.36 -4.29
CA ASP A 182 -30.82 33.14 -5.45
C ASP A 182 -30.47 31.66 -5.62
N LEU A 183 -30.45 30.89 -4.54
CA LEU A 183 -30.26 29.44 -4.55
C LEU A 183 -31.45 28.76 -5.23
N ASP A 184 -32.67 29.24 -4.98
CA ASP A 184 -33.88 28.74 -5.62
C ASP A 184 -33.87 29.02 -7.13
N ASP A 185 -33.51 30.24 -7.55
CA ASP A 185 -33.37 30.60 -8.97
C ASP A 185 -32.21 29.85 -9.64
N LEU A 186 -31.09 29.65 -8.96
CA LEU A 186 -29.95 28.85 -9.46
C LEU A 186 -30.37 27.40 -9.68
N LEU A 187 -31.11 26.80 -8.74
CA LEU A 187 -31.57 25.41 -8.84
C LEU A 187 -32.62 25.21 -9.94
N ASP A 188 -33.60 26.11 -10.06
CA ASP A 188 -34.60 26.11 -11.14
C ASP A 188 -33.94 26.30 -12.52
N ASN A 189 -32.86 27.07 -12.58
CA ASN A 189 -32.10 27.28 -13.82
C ASN A 189 -31.10 26.16 -14.10
N ILE A 190 -30.57 25.45 -13.10
CA ILE A 190 -29.85 24.18 -13.29
C ILE A 190 -30.79 23.11 -13.85
N GLU A 191 -32.07 23.14 -13.48
CA GLU A 191 -33.11 22.28 -14.07
C GLU A 191 -33.37 22.59 -15.54
N LYS A 192 -33.41 23.87 -15.90
CA LYS A 192 -33.35 24.28 -17.31
C LYS A 192 -32.00 23.96 -17.96
N GLY A 193 -30.92 23.98 -17.19
CA GLY A 193 -29.56 23.58 -17.55
C GLY A 193 -29.43 22.07 -17.80
N GLY A 194 -30.35 21.24 -17.31
CA GLY A 194 -30.49 19.85 -17.74
C GLY A 194 -30.62 19.69 -19.25
N ILE A 195 -31.26 20.68 -19.89
CA ILE A 195 -31.35 20.82 -21.33
C ILE A 195 -29.99 21.23 -21.92
N LEU A 196 -29.22 22.09 -21.23
CA LEU A 196 -27.88 22.52 -21.62
C LEU A 196 -26.86 21.36 -21.59
N PHE A 197 -26.83 20.51 -20.55
CA PHE A 197 -25.96 19.33 -20.54
C PHE A 197 -26.29 18.36 -21.68
N SER A 198 -27.58 18.20 -22.01
CA SER A 198 -28.03 17.44 -23.17
C SER A 198 -27.69 18.11 -24.50
N LEU A 199 -27.61 19.45 -24.57
CA LEU A 199 -27.22 20.22 -25.75
C LEU A 199 -25.70 20.24 -25.97
N LEU A 200 -24.92 20.24 -24.89
CA LEU A 200 -23.45 20.25 -24.88
C LEU A 200 -22.84 18.84 -24.90
N ASN A 201 -23.67 17.79 -25.00
CA ASN A 201 -23.24 16.39 -25.07
C ASN A 201 -22.34 15.97 -23.88
N ILE A 202 -22.64 16.48 -22.69
CA ILE A 202 -21.93 16.13 -21.46
C ILE A 202 -22.57 14.87 -20.87
N GLU A 203 -21.81 13.77 -20.85
CA GLU A 203 -22.25 12.49 -20.30
C GLU A 203 -21.58 12.20 -18.94
N PRO A 204 -22.27 11.52 -18.00
CA PRO A 204 -21.67 11.04 -16.74
C PRO A 204 -20.60 9.96 -16.91
N PHE A 205 -20.44 9.45 -18.13
CA PHE A 205 -19.45 8.45 -18.50
C PHE A 205 -18.65 8.95 -19.70
N ILE A 206 -17.35 8.72 -19.68
CA ILE A 206 -16.42 9.16 -20.71
C ILE A 206 -15.66 7.96 -21.26
N THR A 207 -15.33 8.01 -22.55
CA THR A 207 -14.44 7.04 -23.20
C THR A 207 -13.03 7.60 -23.25
N VAL A 208 -12.08 6.89 -22.67
CA VAL A 208 -10.66 7.27 -22.63
C VAL A 208 -9.80 6.10 -23.09
N THR A 209 -8.56 6.38 -23.51
CA THR A 209 -7.58 5.30 -23.72
C THR A 209 -7.03 4.80 -22.39
N ILE A 210 -6.46 3.59 -22.38
CA ILE A 210 -5.85 3.04 -21.17
C ILE A 210 -4.66 3.90 -20.71
N ASP A 211 -3.85 4.39 -21.65
CA ASP A 211 -2.74 5.31 -21.40
C ASP A 211 -3.22 6.63 -20.79
N GLN A 212 -4.36 7.16 -21.25
CA GLN A 212 -4.99 8.35 -20.67
C GLN A 212 -5.45 8.12 -19.23
N LEU A 213 -6.13 7.02 -18.96
CA LEU A 213 -6.58 6.70 -17.60
C LEU A 213 -5.40 6.53 -16.61
N LEU A 214 -4.34 5.84 -17.06
CA LEU A 214 -3.25 5.45 -16.19
C LEU A 214 -2.12 6.50 -16.09
N PHE A 215 -1.73 7.13 -17.19
CA PHE A 215 -0.49 7.92 -17.29
C PHE A 215 -0.65 9.30 -17.91
N SER A 216 -1.05 9.41 -19.19
CA SER A 216 -1.03 10.70 -19.90
C SER A 216 -2.11 11.66 -19.40
N GLY A 217 -3.13 11.12 -18.73
CA GLY A 217 -4.32 11.82 -18.30
C GLY A 217 -5.26 12.19 -19.43
N TYR A 218 -6.48 12.56 -19.05
CA TYR A 218 -7.52 13.05 -19.95
C TYR A 218 -8.14 14.35 -19.44
N THR A 219 -8.75 15.09 -20.37
CA THR A 219 -9.63 16.23 -20.07
C THR A 219 -11.08 15.80 -20.24
N THR A 220 -11.97 16.42 -19.49
CA THR A 220 -13.41 16.13 -19.56
C THR A 220 -14.14 17.19 -20.41
N PRO A 221 -15.10 16.79 -21.27
CA PRO A 221 -15.92 17.73 -22.02
C PRO A 221 -16.68 18.73 -21.15
N ILE A 222 -16.97 18.43 -19.88
CA ILE A 222 -17.64 19.37 -18.97
C ILE A 222 -16.76 20.57 -18.68
N VAL A 223 -15.43 20.43 -18.64
CA VAL A 223 -14.52 21.55 -18.38
C VAL A 223 -14.45 22.48 -19.58
N ASP A 224 -14.37 21.92 -20.79
CA ASP A 224 -14.42 22.71 -22.03
C ASP A 224 -15.77 23.43 -22.16
N SER A 225 -16.85 22.72 -21.85
CA SER A 225 -18.19 23.28 -21.78
C SER A 225 -18.34 24.35 -20.70
N LEU A 226 -17.67 24.22 -19.55
CA LEU A 226 -17.65 25.25 -18.50
C LEU A 226 -16.87 26.49 -18.94
N LYS A 227 -15.78 26.35 -19.69
CA LYS A 227 -15.07 27.48 -20.30
C LYS A 227 -15.91 28.19 -21.36
N GLU A 228 -16.67 27.43 -22.16
CA GLU A 228 -17.64 28.00 -23.10
C GLU A 228 -18.84 28.61 -22.36
N ALA A 229 -19.26 27.99 -21.26
CA ALA A 229 -20.33 28.48 -20.40
C ALA A 229 -19.89 29.62 -19.49
N ASP A 230 -18.60 29.92 -19.30
CA ASP A 230 -18.13 31.17 -18.70
C ASP A 230 -18.67 32.36 -19.51
N LEU A 231 -18.78 32.20 -20.84
CA LEU A 231 -19.47 33.14 -21.74
C LEU A 231 -20.99 33.21 -21.49
N PHE A 232 -21.60 32.15 -20.96
CA PHE A 232 -23.03 32.07 -20.66
C PHE A 232 -23.34 32.54 -19.22
N ALA A 233 -22.51 32.19 -18.22
CA ALA A 233 -22.48 32.68 -16.84
C ALA A 233 -22.24 34.20 -16.78
N PHE A 234 -21.55 34.76 -17.77
CA PHE A 234 -21.49 36.20 -18.09
C PHE A 234 -22.87 36.86 -18.25
N THR A 235 -23.95 36.08 -18.39
CA THR A 235 -25.34 36.56 -18.43
C THR A 235 -26.09 36.38 -17.09
N PHE A 236 -25.63 35.50 -16.19
CA PHE A 236 -26.35 35.10 -14.97
C PHE A 236 -25.73 35.64 -13.67
N ALA A 237 -24.41 35.85 -13.64
CA ALA A 237 -23.67 36.26 -12.45
C ALA A 237 -23.16 37.71 -12.51
N ASN A 238 -23.66 38.54 -13.43
CA ASN A 238 -23.23 39.94 -13.57
C ASN A 238 -23.34 40.75 -12.27
N ASP A 239 -24.24 40.37 -11.36
CA ASP A 239 -24.43 41.02 -10.06
C ASP A 239 -23.67 40.34 -8.90
N LYS A 240 -22.85 39.30 -9.16
CA LYS A 240 -22.12 38.51 -8.14
C LYS A 240 -20.66 38.20 -8.52
N PRO A 241 -19.74 39.17 -8.35
CA PRO A 241 -18.35 39.04 -8.78
C PRO A 241 -17.55 37.94 -8.03
N ASP A 242 -17.86 37.69 -6.75
CA ASP A 242 -17.13 36.67 -5.96
C ASP A 242 -17.41 35.24 -6.43
N LEU A 243 -18.66 34.95 -6.83
CA LEU A 243 -19.04 33.66 -7.39
C LEU A 243 -18.43 33.46 -8.78
N GLN A 244 -18.38 34.54 -9.58
CA GLN A 244 -17.72 34.53 -10.89
C GLN A 244 -16.22 34.24 -10.76
N TYR A 245 -15.55 34.88 -9.80
CA TYR A 245 -14.13 34.66 -9.53
C TYR A 245 -13.84 33.22 -9.07
N LEU A 246 -14.67 32.67 -8.19
CA LEU A 246 -14.55 31.27 -7.75
C LEU A 246 -14.75 30.28 -8.92
N LEU A 247 -15.79 30.46 -9.73
CA LEU A 247 -16.09 29.57 -10.87
C LEU A 247 -14.98 29.64 -11.94
N GLY A 248 -14.43 30.83 -12.18
CA GLY A 248 -13.28 31.02 -13.07
C GLY A 248 -12.05 30.27 -12.58
N ASN A 249 -11.65 30.47 -11.32
CA ASN A 249 -10.49 29.78 -10.74
C ASN A 249 -10.69 28.25 -10.64
N LEU A 250 -11.91 27.78 -10.35
CA LEU A 250 -12.25 26.35 -10.37
C LEU A 250 -12.12 25.77 -11.79
N THR A 251 -12.67 26.46 -12.79
CA THR A 251 -12.60 26.02 -14.20
C THR A 251 -11.15 26.01 -14.69
N GLU A 252 -10.36 27.02 -14.31
CA GLU A 252 -8.93 27.10 -14.61
C GLU A 252 -8.18 25.91 -13.98
N ALA A 253 -8.34 25.69 -12.68
CA ALA A 253 -7.68 24.59 -11.96
C ALA A 253 -8.04 23.21 -12.53
N LEU A 254 -9.33 22.96 -12.79
CA LEU A 254 -9.79 21.70 -13.39
C LEU A 254 -9.26 21.49 -14.82
N SER A 255 -8.89 22.57 -15.51
CA SER A 255 -8.35 22.48 -16.87
C SER A 255 -6.83 22.33 -16.95
N GLN A 256 -6.12 22.65 -15.87
CA GLN A 256 -4.67 22.56 -15.81
C GLN A 256 -4.17 21.19 -15.33
N VAL A 257 -5.03 20.40 -14.68
CA VAL A 257 -4.65 19.12 -14.09
C VAL A 257 -5.28 17.98 -14.90
N PRO A 258 -4.50 17.27 -15.74
CA PRO A 258 -5.02 16.10 -16.44
C PRO A 258 -5.35 15.01 -15.41
N ILE A 259 -6.47 14.32 -15.60
CA ILE A 259 -6.94 13.30 -14.65
C ILE A 259 -6.27 11.98 -14.99
N ASN A 260 -5.40 11.49 -14.12
CA ASN A 260 -4.73 10.19 -14.26
C ASN A 260 -4.55 9.54 -12.88
N TYR A 261 -4.33 8.24 -12.87
CA TYR A 261 -3.93 7.53 -11.65
C TYR A 261 -2.47 7.78 -11.31
N ILE A 262 -1.56 7.59 -12.27
CA ILE A 262 -0.14 7.84 -12.13
C ILE A 262 0.17 9.16 -12.83
N GLN A 263 0.57 10.17 -12.05
CA GLN A 263 0.67 11.54 -12.54
C GLN A 263 1.64 11.71 -13.71
N ASN A 264 2.70 10.88 -13.80
CA ASN A 264 3.60 10.79 -14.95
C ASN A 264 4.44 9.49 -14.91
N ASN A 265 4.99 9.06 -16.04
CA ASN A 265 6.09 8.08 -16.01
C ASN A 265 7.37 8.77 -15.48
N ASN A 266 8.23 8.04 -14.75
CA ASN A 266 9.39 8.60 -14.04
C ASN A 266 9.00 9.55 -12.88
N THR A 267 7.92 9.21 -12.16
CA THR A 267 7.50 9.94 -10.96
C THR A 267 8.43 9.70 -9.79
N LEU A 268 8.62 10.77 -9.02
CA LEU A 268 9.20 10.70 -7.68
C LEU A 268 8.04 10.60 -6.68
N ASP A 269 8.19 9.72 -5.70
CA ASP A 269 7.28 9.66 -4.53
C ASP A 269 7.62 10.79 -3.53
N PHE A 270 7.33 10.61 -2.24
CA PHE A 270 7.75 11.54 -1.21
C PHE A 270 9.27 11.51 -0.93
N TYR A 271 9.78 12.60 -0.35
CA TYR A 271 11.09 12.61 0.31
C TYR A 271 10.95 11.98 1.71
N TYR A 272 11.30 10.71 1.83
CA TYR A 272 11.22 9.94 3.06
C TYR A 272 12.40 10.20 3.98
N THR A 273 12.12 10.20 5.29
CA THR A 273 13.12 10.03 6.34
C THR A 273 12.89 8.66 6.98
N ALA A 274 13.91 7.81 7.02
CA ALA A 274 13.84 6.49 7.61
C ALA A 274 15.03 6.19 8.53
N ASN A 275 14.83 5.29 9.49
CA ASN A 275 15.88 4.83 10.38
C ASN A 275 16.90 3.96 9.62
N THR A 276 18.18 4.16 9.88
CA THR A 276 19.26 3.38 9.24
C THR A 276 19.42 1.99 9.84
N GLY A 277 18.91 1.77 11.06
CA GLY A 277 19.15 0.54 11.81
C GLY A 277 20.45 0.53 12.61
N LYS A 278 21.19 1.64 12.63
CA LYS A 278 22.50 1.74 13.28
C LYS A 278 22.43 1.47 14.78
N SER A 279 21.51 2.12 15.50
CA SER A 279 21.30 1.85 16.93
C SER A 279 20.25 0.78 17.23
N ASP A 280 19.22 0.64 16.38
CA ASP A 280 18.16 -0.36 16.52
C ASP A 280 17.93 -1.12 15.21
N PRO A 281 18.56 -2.30 15.03
CA PRO A 281 18.41 -3.13 13.82
C PRO A 281 16.96 -3.61 13.57
N ALA A 282 16.10 -3.62 14.59
CA ALA A 282 14.70 -3.98 14.39
C ALA A 282 13.91 -2.86 13.68
N LYS A 283 14.44 -1.63 13.71
CA LYS A 283 13.86 -0.45 13.09
C LYS A 283 14.52 -0.05 11.77
N THR A 284 15.46 -0.83 11.22
CA THR A 284 16.05 -0.56 9.90
C THR A 284 14.96 -0.32 8.84
N GLY A 285 15.05 0.81 8.14
CA GLY A 285 14.12 1.18 7.07
C GLY A 285 12.76 1.70 7.54
N PHE A 286 12.50 1.78 8.86
CA PHE A 286 11.24 2.30 9.36
C PHE A 286 11.13 3.78 9.04
N VAL A 287 10.03 4.17 8.38
CA VAL A 287 9.78 5.56 8.02
C VAL A 287 9.38 6.33 9.27
N THR A 288 10.05 7.45 9.52
CA THR A 288 9.75 8.35 10.64
C THR A 288 9.02 9.62 10.19
N GLY A 289 9.07 9.93 8.90
CA GLY A 289 8.36 11.05 8.30
C GLY A 289 8.61 11.13 6.80
N PHE A 290 7.92 12.05 6.15
CA PHE A 290 8.12 12.37 4.74
C PHE A 290 7.81 13.85 4.45
N THR A 291 8.39 14.35 3.37
CA THR A 291 8.14 15.70 2.83
C THR A 291 7.53 15.58 1.42
N GLY A 292 6.41 16.28 1.22
CA GLY A 292 5.74 16.38 -0.07
C GLY A 292 6.50 17.25 -1.06
N MET A 293 6.42 16.91 -2.36
CA MET A 293 6.96 17.77 -3.42
C MET A 293 5.90 18.78 -3.88
N GLY A 294 6.30 20.03 -4.11
CA GLY A 294 5.36 21.08 -4.52
C GLY A 294 4.29 21.33 -3.46
N ASP A 295 3.01 21.29 -3.86
CA ASP A 295 1.87 21.53 -2.97
C ASP A 295 1.38 20.26 -2.23
N TYR A 296 2.05 19.12 -2.44
CA TYR A 296 1.73 17.90 -1.69
C TYR A 296 2.03 18.08 -0.19
N PRO A 297 1.13 17.63 0.69
CA PRO A 297 1.32 17.76 2.13
C PRO A 297 2.48 16.91 2.64
N SER A 298 3.14 17.41 3.68
CA SER A 298 4.22 16.71 4.40
C SER A 298 3.71 16.11 5.70
N SER A 299 4.44 15.14 6.24
CA SER A 299 4.16 14.59 7.57
C SER A 299 4.21 15.68 8.66
N GLU A 300 3.30 15.57 9.64
CA GLU A 300 3.15 16.53 10.74
C GLU A 300 3.69 15.90 12.04
N GLY A 301 4.91 16.25 12.45
CA GLY A 301 5.51 15.72 13.67
C GLY A 301 5.66 14.19 13.66
N GLY A 302 6.05 13.63 12.51
CA GLY A 302 6.19 12.18 12.31
C GLY A 302 4.87 11.42 12.14
N LYS A 303 3.76 12.13 11.90
CA LYS A 303 2.45 11.55 11.63
C LYS A 303 1.96 11.94 10.23
N LEU A 304 1.03 11.16 9.71
CA LEU A 304 0.32 11.48 8.48
C LEU A 304 -0.39 12.83 8.61
N PRO A 305 -0.50 13.63 7.52
CA PRO A 305 -1.21 14.90 7.51
C PRO A 305 -2.61 14.79 8.10
N LYS A 306 -3.03 15.79 8.89
CA LYS A 306 -4.36 15.74 9.55
C LYS A 306 -5.49 15.66 8.54
N LYS A 307 -5.35 16.35 7.40
CA LYS A 307 -6.35 16.36 6.32
C LYS A 307 -6.58 15.00 5.65
N TRP A 308 -5.63 14.07 5.76
CA TRP A 308 -5.80 12.72 5.23
C TRP A 308 -6.78 11.92 6.10
N TRP A 309 -6.60 12.00 7.43
CA TRP A 309 -7.41 11.30 8.43
C TRP A 309 -7.84 12.27 9.55
N ASP A 310 -9.02 12.86 9.37
CA ASP A 310 -9.57 13.94 10.19
C ASP A 310 -10.81 13.53 11.00
N ALA A 311 -10.93 12.23 11.30
CA ALA A 311 -12.06 11.66 12.01
C ALA A 311 -12.46 12.46 13.26
N LYS A 312 -13.74 12.87 13.33
CA LYS A 312 -14.30 13.58 14.48
C LYS A 312 -14.24 12.70 15.74
N THR A 313 -13.57 13.17 16.79
CA THR A 313 -13.38 12.39 18.01
C THR A 313 -14.57 12.53 18.96
N ASP A 314 -14.98 11.40 19.52
CA ASP A 314 -16.01 11.29 20.57
C ASP A 314 -15.75 9.99 21.33
N GLU A 315 -15.91 10.00 22.65
CA GLU A 315 -15.60 8.85 23.52
C GLU A 315 -16.37 7.57 23.13
N HIS A 316 -17.57 7.72 22.56
CA HIS A 316 -18.44 6.60 22.24
C HIS A 316 -18.25 6.07 20.81
N ASN A 317 -17.95 6.97 19.86
CA ASN A 317 -17.89 6.60 18.44
C ASN A 317 -16.46 6.50 17.88
N CYS A 318 -15.56 7.41 18.27
CA CYS A 318 -14.15 7.29 17.92
C CYS A 318 -13.26 7.98 18.95
N PRO A 319 -12.76 7.22 19.92
CA PRO A 319 -11.80 7.70 20.91
C PRO A 319 -10.60 8.39 20.26
N ALA A 320 -10.11 9.46 20.90
CA ALA A 320 -9.00 10.26 20.37
C ALA A 320 -7.73 9.43 20.10
N ASN A 321 -7.45 8.42 20.90
CA ASN A 321 -6.33 7.51 20.69
C ASN A 321 -6.45 6.69 19.40
N PHE A 322 -7.66 6.34 18.95
CA PHE A 322 -7.86 5.63 17.68
C PHE A 322 -7.74 6.57 16.48
N ALA A 323 -8.26 7.80 16.58
CA ALA A 323 -8.04 8.83 15.56
C ALA A 323 -6.54 9.16 15.40
N GLU A 324 -5.81 9.28 16.52
CA GLU A 324 -4.36 9.49 16.49
C GLU A 324 -3.60 8.28 15.94
N LYS A 325 -4.06 7.05 16.23
CA LYS A 325 -3.48 5.83 15.66
C LYS A 325 -3.65 5.77 14.14
N ALA A 326 -4.76 6.26 13.59
CA ALA A 326 -4.95 6.28 12.14
C ALA A 326 -3.88 7.10 11.40
N ARG A 327 -3.30 8.08 12.09
CA ARG A 327 -2.25 8.95 11.56
C ARG A 327 -0.83 8.45 11.80
N THR A 328 -0.62 7.31 12.46
CA THR A 328 0.75 6.83 12.73
C THR A 328 1.43 6.32 11.45
N ILE A 329 2.65 6.75 11.23
CA ILE A 329 3.57 6.16 10.26
C ILE A 329 4.40 5.12 11.02
N ASP A 330 4.29 3.85 10.65
CA ASP A 330 5.07 2.77 11.27
C ASP A 330 5.41 1.70 10.25
N GLY A 331 6.55 1.05 10.44
CA GLY A 331 7.10 0.07 9.50
C GLY A 331 7.90 0.66 8.36
N THR A 332 8.38 -0.24 7.50
CA THR A 332 9.05 0.11 6.24
C THR A 332 8.01 0.41 5.17
N ILE A 333 8.47 0.80 3.97
CA ILE A 333 7.62 0.93 2.78
C ILE A 333 7.43 -0.39 2.00
N GLY A 334 7.92 -1.51 2.55
CA GLY A 334 7.76 -2.84 1.95
C GLY A 334 8.95 -3.35 1.13
N ASP A 335 10.04 -2.59 1.00
CA ASP A 335 11.25 -3.02 0.29
C ASP A 335 11.95 -4.21 0.97
N PHE A 336 11.89 -4.24 2.31
CA PHE A 336 12.37 -5.30 3.20
C PHE A 336 11.71 -5.14 4.57
N PHE A 337 11.87 -6.14 5.45
CA PHE A 337 11.29 -6.16 6.80
C PHE A 337 12.37 -6.33 7.85
N GLN A 338 12.07 -6.26 9.14
CA GLN A 338 13.00 -6.56 10.25
C GLN A 338 13.49 -8.02 10.23
N SER A 339 14.62 -8.31 10.89
CA SER A 339 15.20 -9.67 10.97
C SER A 339 14.51 -10.52 12.04
N PHE A 340 14.70 -11.84 11.99
CA PHE A 340 14.18 -12.80 12.98
C PHE A 340 12.65 -12.79 13.12
N ILE A 341 11.96 -12.78 11.99
CA ILE A 341 10.51 -12.81 11.91
C ILE A 341 9.99 -14.19 12.37
N THR A 342 8.90 -14.17 13.13
CA THR A 342 8.20 -15.37 13.62
C THR A 342 6.80 -15.43 13.03
N LYS A 343 6.14 -16.59 13.13
CA LYS A 343 4.74 -16.75 12.72
C LYS A 343 3.76 -15.89 13.54
N SER A 344 4.16 -15.44 14.73
CA SER A 344 3.39 -14.51 15.58
C SER A 344 3.72 -13.03 15.35
N SER A 345 4.70 -12.73 14.50
CA SER A 345 5.10 -11.35 14.22
C SER A 345 3.97 -10.60 13.51
N GLN A 346 3.72 -9.37 13.96
CA GLN A 346 2.89 -8.40 13.26
C GLN A 346 3.82 -7.41 12.59
N LEU A 347 3.77 -7.31 11.26
CA LEU A 347 4.69 -6.47 10.50
C LEU A 347 3.95 -5.22 10.03
N PRO A 348 4.21 -4.04 10.61
CA PRO A 348 3.67 -2.80 10.09
C PRO A 348 4.33 -2.46 8.75
N ILE A 349 3.56 -1.92 7.82
CA ILE A 349 4.02 -1.39 6.53
C ILE A 349 3.26 -0.11 6.23
N TYR A 350 4.00 0.95 5.90
CA TYR A 350 3.42 2.19 5.38
C TYR A 350 3.23 2.07 3.87
N ILE A 351 2.01 2.28 3.39
CA ILE A 351 1.68 2.20 1.97
C ILE A 351 1.20 3.58 1.52
N SER A 352 2.03 4.28 0.75
CA SER A 352 1.75 5.63 0.25
C SER A 352 0.50 5.69 -0.64
N ASP A 353 0.28 4.69 -1.51
CA ASP A 353 -0.89 4.62 -2.40
C ASP A 353 -2.25 4.69 -1.68
N ILE A 354 -2.32 4.21 -0.43
CA ILE A 354 -3.54 4.24 0.39
C ILE A 354 -3.41 5.14 1.62
N CYS A 355 -2.31 5.90 1.69
CA CYS A 355 -2.10 6.97 2.65
C CYS A 355 -2.18 6.52 4.11
N ARG A 356 -1.84 5.26 4.42
CA ARG A 356 -1.91 4.71 5.79
C ARG A 356 -0.92 3.58 6.04
N THR A 357 -0.69 3.34 7.33
CA THR A 357 -0.03 2.13 7.82
C THR A 357 -1.03 0.98 7.91
N VAL A 358 -0.63 -0.20 7.46
CA VAL A 358 -1.36 -1.47 7.64
C VAL A 358 -0.48 -2.50 8.32
N THR A 359 -1.10 -3.51 8.91
CA THR A 359 -0.37 -4.59 9.61
C THR A 359 -0.54 -5.89 8.84
N LEU A 360 0.59 -6.55 8.60
CA LEU A 360 0.65 -7.86 7.98
C LEU A 360 0.66 -8.96 9.05
N THR A 361 -0.01 -10.07 8.73
CA THR A 361 -0.09 -11.26 9.59
C THR A 361 0.28 -12.52 8.81
N TYR A 362 0.81 -13.51 9.52
CA TYR A 362 1.23 -14.78 8.94
C TYR A 362 0.03 -15.54 8.35
N GLY A 363 0.17 -16.00 7.12
CA GLY A 363 -0.78 -16.87 6.43
C GLY A 363 -0.30 -18.32 6.34
N SER A 364 0.87 -18.55 5.74
CA SER A 364 1.36 -19.91 5.47
C SER A 364 2.88 -19.99 5.28
N ASP A 365 3.43 -21.21 5.34
CA ASP A 365 4.81 -21.49 4.91
C ASP A 365 4.87 -21.58 3.39
N ILE A 366 5.95 -21.08 2.79
CA ILE A 366 6.17 -21.05 1.34
C ILE A 366 7.62 -21.43 1.00
N ASN A 367 7.86 -21.79 -0.26
CA ASN A 367 9.21 -21.95 -0.80
C ASN A 367 9.29 -21.24 -2.15
N ILE A 368 10.19 -20.25 -2.25
CA ILE A 368 10.41 -19.47 -3.47
C ILE A 368 11.84 -19.69 -3.91
N LYS A 369 12.01 -20.28 -5.10
CA LYS A 369 13.33 -20.59 -5.70
C LYS A 369 14.26 -21.36 -4.76
N GLY A 370 13.71 -22.27 -3.95
CA GLY A 370 14.47 -23.09 -3.00
C GLY A 370 14.77 -22.40 -1.67
N VAL A 371 14.27 -21.18 -1.44
CA VAL A 371 14.37 -20.46 -0.16
C VAL A 371 13.05 -20.61 0.59
N ASP A 372 13.10 -21.14 1.80
CA ASP A 372 11.95 -21.24 2.69
C ASP A 372 11.59 -19.86 3.25
N GLY A 373 10.31 -19.59 3.39
CA GLY A 373 9.84 -18.32 3.93
C GLY A 373 8.42 -18.37 4.44
N TYR A 374 7.94 -17.23 4.90
CA TYR A 374 6.60 -17.05 5.42
C TYR A 374 5.81 -16.11 4.50
N ARG A 375 4.61 -16.54 4.12
CA ARG A 375 3.63 -15.70 3.45
C ARG A 375 2.87 -14.88 4.47
N PHE A 376 2.87 -13.57 4.26
CA PHE A 376 2.12 -12.59 5.02
C PHE A 376 1.02 -11.98 4.16
N THR A 377 -0.13 -11.66 4.78
CA THR A 377 -1.25 -10.98 4.14
C THR A 377 -1.71 -9.82 5.00
N PHE A 378 -2.54 -8.91 4.47
CA PHE A 378 -3.27 -7.96 5.30
C PHE A 378 -4.10 -8.72 6.34
N ALA A 379 -4.12 -8.23 7.58
CA ALA A 379 -5.00 -8.78 8.59
C ALA A 379 -6.48 -8.54 8.19
N ASP A 380 -7.36 -9.48 8.52
CA ASP A 380 -8.79 -9.41 8.14
C ASP A 380 -9.51 -8.16 8.69
N ASP A 381 -8.94 -7.53 9.72
CA ASP A 381 -9.48 -6.33 10.34
C ASP A 381 -8.96 -5.03 9.74
N VAL A 382 -8.03 -5.02 8.78
CA VAL A 382 -7.42 -3.78 8.24
C VAL A 382 -8.44 -2.85 7.58
N PHE A 383 -9.40 -3.41 6.85
CA PHE A 383 -10.47 -2.68 6.17
C PHE A 383 -11.86 -2.92 6.79
N ASP A 384 -11.92 -3.52 7.97
CA ASP A 384 -13.18 -3.76 8.68
C ASP A 384 -13.63 -2.49 9.43
N SER A 385 -14.60 -1.79 8.87
CA SER A 385 -15.14 -0.56 9.45
C SER A 385 -15.93 -0.77 10.75
N LYS A 386 -16.29 -2.02 11.09
CA LYS A 386 -16.95 -2.36 12.36
C LYS A 386 -15.96 -2.43 13.52
N LYS A 387 -14.66 -2.48 13.25
CA LYS A 387 -13.62 -2.48 14.28
C LYS A 387 -13.40 -1.07 14.78
N GLY A 388 -13.60 -0.87 16.08
CA GLY A 388 -13.47 0.45 16.71
C GLY A 388 -12.12 1.13 16.43
N VAL A 389 -11.03 0.37 16.31
CA VAL A 389 -9.70 0.91 15.99
C VAL A 389 -9.64 1.61 14.61
N ASN A 390 -10.51 1.22 13.67
CA ASN A 390 -10.54 1.78 12.32
C ASN A 390 -11.42 3.03 12.19
N CYS A 391 -12.08 3.46 13.26
CA CYS A 391 -12.90 4.67 13.24
C CYS A 391 -12.13 5.94 12.84
N GLY A 392 -10.80 5.93 13.00
CA GLY A 392 -9.91 7.02 12.60
C GLY A 392 -9.72 7.17 11.09
N TYR A 393 -10.03 6.12 10.32
CA TYR A 393 -10.02 6.13 8.85
C TYR A 393 -11.39 6.45 8.25
N CYS A 394 -12.36 6.76 9.09
CA CYS A 394 -13.73 6.97 8.68
C CYS A 394 -14.04 8.46 8.48
N LYS A 395 -14.72 8.76 7.37
CA LYS A 395 -15.22 10.09 7.01
C LYS A 395 -16.74 10.06 6.88
N GLU A 396 -17.36 11.15 7.28
CA GLU A 396 -18.80 11.34 7.11
C GLU A 396 -19.12 11.37 5.62
N LEU A 397 -20.04 10.50 5.19
CA LEU A 397 -20.35 10.35 3.78
C LEU A 397 -21.11 11.57 3.27
N PRO A 398 -20.59 12.27 2.22
CA PRO A 398 -21.24 13.46 1.68
C PRO A 398 -22.58 13.15 0.99
N ARG A 399 -22.78 11.89 0.57
CA ARG A 399 -24.02 11.35 0.00
C ARG A 399 -24.22 9.91 0.46
N ASP A 400 -25.29 9.26 0.01
CA ASP A 400 -25.49 7.83 0.27
C ASP A 400 -24.45 6.96 -0.46
N PHE A 401 -24.20 5.75 0.05
CA PHE A 401 -23.28 4.77 -0.52
C PHE A 401 -23.83 3.37 -0.32
N HIS A 402 -24.22 2.70 -1.42
CA HIS A 402 -24.96 1.44 -1.39
C HIS A 402 -26.19 1.53 -0.47
N SER A 403 -26.23 0.77 0.63
CA SER A 403 -27.31 0.83 1.62
C SER A 403 -27.13 1.89 2.70
N LEU A 404 -25.97 2.56 2.77
CA LEU A 404 -25.69 3.57 3.79
C LEU A 404 -26.24 4.93 3.38
N PRO A 405 -27.02 5.61 4.24
CA PRO A 405 -27.52 6.96 3.94
C PRO A 405 -26.42 8.03 4.03
N GLU A 406 -26.68 9.19 3.42
CA GLU A 406 -25.91 10.43 3.63
C GLU A 406 -25.72 10.74 5.12
N GLY A 407 -24.52 11.24 5.48
CA GLY A 407 -24.14 11.49 6.87
C GLY A 407 -23.72 10.26 7.66
N SER A 408 -23.71 9.06 7.05
CA SER A 408 -23.13 7.87 7.69
C SER A 408 -21.63 8.09 7.95
N ARG A 409 -21.10 7.53 9.04
CA ARG A 409 -19.74 7.85 9.52
C ARG A 409 -18.61 7.14 8.75
N CYS A 410 -18.85 5.97 8.19
CA CYS A 410 -17.83 5.13 7.56
C CYS A 410 -18.38 4.51 6.28
N LEU A 411 -17.50 4.19 5.34
CA LEU A 411 -17.82 3.25 4.27
C LEU A 411 -18.04 1.83 4.84
N PRO A 412 -18.73 0.94 4.11
CA PRO A 412 -18.84 -0.48 4.46
C PRO A 412 -17.46 -1.14 4.55
N SER A 413 -17.38 -2.26 5.27
CA SER A 413 -16.12 -2.99 5.41
C SER A 413 -15.59 -3.47 4.05
N GLY A 414 -14.27 -3.43 3.89
CA GLY A 414 -13.55 -3.74 2.65
C GLY A 414 -13.29 -2.54 1.73
N TYR A 415 -13.81 -1.36 2.07
CA TYR A 415 -13.56 -0.09 1.36
C TYR A 415 -12.71 0.87 2.20
N LEU A 416 -11.91 1.69 1.52
CA LEU A 416 -11.15 2.78 2.13
C LEU A 416 -11.34 4.06 1.31
N ASP A 417 -11.79 5.12 1.98
CA ASP A 417 -11.94 6.44 1.37
C ASP A 417 -10.55 7.10 1.21
N LEU A 418 -10.16 7.43 -0.02
CA LEU A 418 -8.88 8.07 -0.34
C LEU A 418 -9.02 9.56 -0.66
N SER A 419 -10.23 10.13 -0.55
CA SER A 419 -10.52 11.54 -0.85
C SER A 419 -9.68 12.53 -0.04
N GLY A 420 -9.20 12.13 1.14
CA GLY A 420 -8.34 12.96 1.99
C GLY A 420 -6.94 13.17 1.44
N CYS A 421 -6.39 12.20 0.71
CA CYS A 421 -5.02 12.25 0.21
C CYS A 421 -4.93 12.34 -1.31
N MET A 422 -5.98 11.97 -2.03
CA MET A 422 -6.12 12.20 -3.47
C MET A 422 -6.89 13.49 -3.71
N THR A 423 -6.15 14.59 -3.89
CA THR A 423 -6.72 15.92 -4.03
C THR A 423 -6.14 16.68 -5.21
N ILE A 424 -6.92 17.56 -5.84
CA ILE A 424 -6.45 18.54 -6.81
C ILE A 424 -6.26 19.88 -6.10
N PRO A 425 -5.05 20.45 -6.05
CA PRO A 425 -4.85 21.79 -5.47
C PRO A 425 -5.52 22.85 -6.35
N ILE A 426 -6.35 23.70 -5.75
CA ILE A 426 -6.94 24.88 -6.40
C ILE A 426 -6.25 26.12 -5.83
N PRO A 427 -5.54 26.91 -6.67
CA PRO A 427 -4.95 28.18 -6.26
C PRO A 427 -5.95 29.05 -5.50
N ASP A 428 -5.53 29.60 -4.36
CA ASP A 428 -6.33 30.47 -3.46
C ASP A 428 -7.56 29.85 -2.77
N TYR A 429 -8.00 28.65 -3.17
CA TYR A 429 -9.25 28.04 -2.68
C TYR A 429 -9.07 26.76 -1.86
N GLY A 430 -7.89 26.15 -1.93
CA GLY A 430 -7.54 24.93 -1.20
C GLY A 430 -7.64 23.68 -2.05
N ASP A 431 -7.60 22.51 -1.40
CA ASP A 431 -7.55 21.23 -2.08
C ASP A 431 -8.96 20.68 -2.38
N LEU A 432 -9.16 20.20 -3.60
CA LEU A 432 -10.38 19.56 -4.04
C LEU A 432 -10.28 18.04 -3.93
N ALA A 433 -11.08 17.45 -3.05
CA ALA A 433 -11.06 16.02 -2.77
C ALA A 433 -11.63 15.21 -3.93
N LEU A 434 -10.84 14.26 -4.47
CA LEU A 434 -11.31 13.36 -5.50
C LEU A 434 -12.20 12.25 -4.90
N PRO A 435 -13.30 11.87 -5.55
CA PRO A 435 -14.21 10.84 -5.04
C PRO A 435 -13.64 9.43 -5.29
N ILE A 436 -12.47 9.11 -4.74
CA ILE A 436 -11.77 7.84 -4.95
C ILE A 436 -11.86 6.95 -3.72
N VAL A 437 -12.18 5.68 -3.96
CA VAL A 437 -12.29 4.63 -2.93
C VAL A 437 -11.45 3.44 -3.34
N ALA A 438 -10.55 3.02 -2.45
CA ALA A 438 -9.79 1.78 -2.62
C ALA A 438 -10.56 0.56 -2.09
N SER A 439 -10.32 -0.58 -2.72
CA SER A 439 -10.72 -1.90 -2.25
C SER A 439 -9.69 -2.94 -2.70
N LEU A 440 -9.88 -4.20 -2.31
CA LEU A 440 -9.20 -5.31 -2.98
C LEU A 440 -9.90 -5.62 -4.32
N PRO A 441 -9.19 -6.26 -5.28
CA PRO A 441 -9.76 -6.66 -6.57
C PRO A 441 -11.06 -7.44 -6.42
N HIS A 442 -11.97 -7.22 -7.37
CA HIS A 442 -13.27 -7.88 -7.44
C HIS A 442 -14.15 -7.70 -6.18
N PHE A 443 -13.87 -6.65 -5.39
CA PHE A 443 -14.47 -6.46 -4.07
C PHE A 443 -14.24 -7.64 -3.12
N TYR A 444 -13.07 -8.27 -3.19
CA TYR A 444 -12.66 -9.27 -2.22
C TYR A 444 -12.67 -8.68 -0.80
N GLN A 445 -13.24 -9.43 0.15
CA GLN A 445 -13.44 -9.04 1.56
C GLN A 445 -14.35 -7.80 1.79
N THR A 446 -15.21 -7.42 0.84
CA THR A 446 -16.24 -6.40 1.12
C THR A 446 -17.55 -6.98 1.66
N ASP A 447 -18.26 -6.20 2.47
CA ASP A 447 -19.56 -6.58 3.04
C ASP A 447 -20.70 -6.49 2.01
N GLY A 448 -21.03 -7.60 1.33
CA GLY A 448 -22.30 -7.76 0.61
C GLY A 448 -22.43 -7.03 -0.75
N GLU A 449 -21.37 -6.36 -1.20
CA GLU A 449 -21.39 -5.49 -2.38
C GLU A 449 -20.93 -6.15 -3.69
N THR A 450 -20.63 -7.46 -3.69
CA THR A 450 -20.41 -8.21 -4.95
C THR A 450 -21.65 -8.18 -5.87
N LYS A 451 -22.84 -7.99 -5.29
CA LYS A 451 -24.07 -7.79 -6.06
C LYS A 451 -24.07 -6.50 -6.87
N PHE A 452 -23.28 -5.50 -6.46
CA PHE A 452 -23.18 -4.23 -7.15
C PHE A 452 -22.51 -4.38 -8.52
N ALA A 453 -21.51 -5.28 -8.62
CA ALA A 453 -20.83 -5.63 -9.86
C ALA A 453 -21.05 -7.12 -10.15
N PRO A 454 -22.14 -7.51 -10.83
CA PRO A 454 -22.60 -8.91 -10.93
C PRO A 454 -21.60 -9.88 -11.57
N ARG A 455 -20.62 -9.38 -12.32
CA ARG A 455 -19.58 -10.18 -12.96
C ARG A 455 -18.40 -10.50 -12.05
N PHE A 456 -18.24 -9.78 -10.95
CA PHE A 456 -17.13 -10.00 -10.02
C PHE A 456 -17.26 -11.34 -9.32
N LYS A 457 -16.15 -12.07 -9.27
CA LYS A 457 -16.03 -13.37 -8.60
C LYS A 457 -14.80 -13.33 -7.71
N PRO A 458 -14.88 -12.68 -6.53
CA PRO A 458 -13.74 -12.54 -5.65
C PRO A 458 -13.23 -13.90 -5.17
N THR A 459 -11.91 -14.06 -5.15
CA THR A 459 -11.21 -15.27 -4.73
C THR A 459 -10.04 -14.94 -3.82
N ILE A 460 -9.43 -15.95 -3.20
CA ILE A 460 -8.20 -15.78 -2.40
C ILE A 460 -7.04 -15.21 -3.22
N GLU A 461 -7.07 -15.35 -4.55
CA GLU A 461 -6.05 -14.77 -5.43
C GLU A 461 -6.14 -13.25 -5.45
N ASP A 462 -7.26 -12.63 -5.11
CA ASP A 462 -7.40 -11.17 -5.05
C ASP A 462 -6.72 -10.58 -3.81
N ALA A 463 -6.25 -11.39 -2.87
CA ALA A 463 -5.51 -10.93 -1.71
C ALA A 463 -4.11 -10.39 -2.07
N ALA A 464 -3.67 -9.36 -1.35
CA ALA A 464 -2.28 -8.93 -1.38
C ALA A 464 -1.42 -9.84 -0.49
N THR A 465 -0.26 -10.27 -0.99
CA THR A 465 0.63 -11.23 -0.29
C THR A 465 2.08 -10.78 -0.35
N LEU A 466 2.82 -10.97 0.75
CA LEU A 466 4.25 -10.74 0.83
C LEU A 466 4.93 -11.99 1.39
N ASP A 467 5.83 -12.58 0.61
CA ASP A 467 6.61 -13.74 0.98
C ASP A 467 7.99 -13.29 1.44
N ILE A 468 8.32 -13.58 2.71
CA ILE A 468 9.49 -13.03 3.39
C ILE A 468 10.34 -14.16 3.97
N GLU A 469 11.65 -14.10 3.75
CA GLU A 469 12.60 -14.99 4.44
C GLU A 469 12.75 -14.54 5.90
N PRO A 470 12.48 -15.42 6.89
CA PRO A 470 12.32 -15.01 8.28
C PRO A 470 13.61 -14.56 8.97
N MET A 471 14.77 -15.09 8.62
CA MET A 471 16.01 -14.78 9.33
C MET A 471 16.52 -13.39 8.97
N SER A 472 16.62 -13.09 7.69
CA SER A 472 17.11 -11.83 7.13
C SER A 472 16.03 -10.79 6.94
N GLY A 473 14.75 -11.15 6.91
CA GLY A 473 13.65 -10.24 6.56
C GLY A 473 13.64 -9.81 5.08
N THR A 474 14.35 -10.55 4.21
CA THR A 474 14.41 -10.29 2.77
C THR A 474 13.08 -10.63 2.11
N LEU A 475 12.59 -9.73 1.26
CA LEU A 475 11.41 -9.95 0.43
C LEU A 475 11.74 -10.92 -0.71
N LEU A 476 11.04 -12.06 -0.77
CA LEU A 476 11.20 -13.08 -1.81
C LEU A 476 10.24 -12.84 -2.97
N LEU A 477 8.97 -12.59 -2.65
CA LEU A 477 7.92 -12.26 -3.61
C LEU A 477 6.92 -11.30 -2.95
N ALA A 478 6.72 -10.12 -3.53
CA ALA A 478 5.55 -9.30 -3.22
C ALA A 478 4.52 -9.41 -4.35
N GLN A 479 3.25 -9.51 -3.98
CA GLN A 479 2.10 -9.35 -4.85
C GLN A 479 1.17 -8.31 -4.21
N LYS A 480 1.40 -7.04 -4.55
CA LYS A 480 0.56 -5.93 -4.13
C LYS A 480 -0.63 -5.85 -5.08
N LYS A 481 -1.83 -5.99 -4.53
CA LYS A 481 -3.09 -5.93 -5.27
C LYS A 481 -4.00 -4.87 -4.69
N MET A 482 -4.53 -4.02 -5.56
CA MET A 482 -5.42 -2.94 -5.17
C MET A 482 -6.36 -2.59 -6.31
N GLN A 483 -7.61 -2.31 -5.99
CA GLN A 483 -8.62 -1.82 -6.91
C GLN A 483 -8.96 -0.36 -6.59
N ILE A 484 -9.01 0.45 -7.64
CA ILE A 484 -9.43 1.84 -7.59
C ILE A 484 -10.87 1.94 -8.09
N ASN A 485 -11.70 2.59 -7.30
CA ASN A 485 -13.11 2.80 -7.58
C ASN A 485 -13.44 4.28 -7.44
N MET A 486 -14.47 4.72 -8.15
CA MET A 486 -15.06 6.04 -7.97
C MET A 486 -16.26 5.95 -7.02
N TYR A 487 -16.27 6.81 -6.00
CA TYR A 487 -17.44 7.04 -5.16
C TYR A 487 -18.50 7.79 -5.97
N ILE A 488 -19.68 7.18 -6.10
CA ILE A 488 -20.84 7.84 -6.67
C ILE A 488 -21.96 7.79 -5.62
N GLY A 489 -22.46 8.96 -5.25
CA GLY A 489 -23.65 9.10 -4.42
C GLY A 489 -24.88 9.40 -5.27
N GLN A 490 -26.06 8.98 -4.79
CA GLN A 490 -27.32 9.28 -5.45
C GLN A 490 -27.68 10.74 -5.23
N SER A 491 -27.91 11.44 -6.34
CA SER A 491 -28.10 12.88 -6.36
C SER A 491 -29.60 13.21 -6.36
N ARG A 492 -30.28 12.86 -5.26
CA ARG A 492 -31.76 12.92 -5.10
C ARG A 492 -32.35 14.32 -5.26
N HIS A 493 -31.56 15.34 -4.92
CA HIS A 493 -31.94 16.75 -4.93
C HIS A 493 -31.42 17.51 -6.15
N THR A 494 -30.94 16.80 -7.17
CA THR A 494 -30.54 17.42 -8.44
C THR A 494 -31.72 17.52 -9.39
N ALA A 495 -31.62 18.41 -10.37
CA ALA A 495 -32.62 18.50 -11.41
C ALA A 495 -32.54 17.36 -12.46
N PHE A 496 -31.42 16.64 -12.49
CA PHE A 496 -31.17 15.56 -13.44
C PHE A 496 -31.84 14.27 -12.98
N ASN A 497 -32.94 13.90 -13.63
CA ASN A 497 -33.65 12.66 -13.29
C ASN A 497 -32.77 11.41 -13.43
N SER A 498 -31.78 11.41 -14.33
CA SER A 498 -30.82 10.31 -14.45
C SER A 498 -29.93 10.15 -13.21
N LEU A 499 -29.48 11.25 -12.59
CA LEU A 499 -28.69 11.24 -11.36
C LEU A 499 -29.52 10.87 -10.11
N LYS A 500 -30.85 11.05 -10.18
CA LYS A 500 -31.77 10.54 -9.16
C LYS A 500 -31.94 9.02 -9.24
N VAL A 501 -31.72 8.41 -10.40
CA VAL A 501 -31.97 6.98 -10.63
C VAL A 501 -30.70 6.14 -10.52
N GLN A 502 -29.55 6.74 -10.83
CA GLN A 502 -28.23 6.13 -10.66
C GLN A 502 -28.05 5.60 -9.23
N ARG A 503 -27.58 4.36 -9.09
CA ARG A 503 -27.33 3.74 -7.79
C ARG A 503 -26.08 4.33 -7.16
N SER A 504 -26.11 4.55 -5.86
CA SER A 504 -24.93 4.91 -5.08
C SER A 504 -24.04 3.69 -4.82
N GLY A 505 -22.72 3.91 -4.73
CA GLY A 505 -21.74 2.87 -4.47
C GLY A 505 -20.35 3.15 -5.02
N ALA A 506 -19.46 2.17 -4.89
CA ALA A 506 -18.15 2.16 -5.52
C ALA A 506 -18.24 1.65 -6.96
N TYR A 507 -17.94 2.52 -7.92
CA TYR A 507 -17.90 2.21 -9.35
C TYR A 507 -16.45 1.85 -9.75
N PRO A 508 -16.14 0.59 -10.06
CA PRO A 508 -14.77 0.17 -10.37
C PRO A 508 -14.20 0.88 -11.60
N LEU A 509 -12.93 1.27 -11.54
CA LEU A 509 -12.20 1.85 -12.67
C LEU A 509 -11.17 0.84 -13.21
N PHE A 510 -10.28 0.37 -12.34
CA PHE A 510 -9.30 -0.66 -12.64
C PHE A 510 -8.78 -1.29 -11.35
N TYR A 511 -8.11 -2.42 -11.44
CA TYR A 511 -7.22 -2.92 -10.40
C TYR A 511 -5.81 -3.14 -10.94
N LEU A 512 -4.84 -3.09 -10.04
CA LEU A 512 -3.45 -3.37 -10.33
C LEU A 512 -2.96 -4.61 -9.58
N ASN A 513 -2.05 -5.34 -10.20
CA ASN A 513 -1.28 -6.42 -9.62
C ASN A 513 0.20 -6.13 -9.84
N GLN A 514 0.86 -5.63 -8.80
CA GLN A 514 2.29 -5.35 -8.81
C GLN A 514 3.03 -6.53 -8.16
N THR A 515 3.82 -7.21 -8.98
CA THR A 515 4.65 -8.33 -8.56
C THR A 515 6.11 -7.93 -8.53
N ALA A 516 6.82 -8.23 -7.44
CA ALA A 516 8.27 -8.10 -7.34
C ALA A 516 8.85 -9.43 -6.89
N LEU A 517 9.55 -10.12 -7.79
CA LEU A 517 10.15 -11.43 -7.54
C LEU A 517 11.68 -11.31 -7.43
N ILE A 518 12.25 -11.90 -6.38
CA ILE A 518 13.70 -12.02 -6.21
C ILE A 518 14.38 -12.69 -7.40
N ASP A 519 15.43 -12.09 -7.95
CA ASP A 519 16.21 -12.67 -9.04
C ASP A 519 17.20 -13.75 -8.54
N GLN A 520 17.75 -14.54 -9.46
CA GLN A 520 18.62 -15.67 -9.08
C GLN A 520 19.94 -15.23 -8.43
N ASN A 521 20.49 -14.07 -8.81
CA ASN A 521 21.74 -13.59 -8.22
C ASN A 521 21.51 -13.21 -6.76
N ASN A 522 20.40 -12.52 -6.46
CA ASN A 522 20.02 -12.19 -5.09
C ASN A 522 19.69 -13.43 -4.25
N VAL A 523 19.07 -14.47 -4.84
CA VAL A 523 18.90 -15.76 -4.14
C VAL A 523 20.25 -16.39 -3.79
N ASN A 524 21.22 -16.38 -4.72
CA ASN A 524 22.54 -16.94 -4.48
C ASN A 524 23.29 -16.16 -3.39
N LEU A 525 23.19 -14.83 -3.40
CA LEU A 525 23.76 -13.97 -2.37
C LEU A 525 23.14 -14.26 -1.01
N LEU A 526 21.82 -14.29 -0.91
CA LEU A 526 21.09 -14.62 0.31
C LEU A 526 21.51 -15.99 0.88
N ASN A 527 21.53 -17.02 0.03
CA ASN A 527 21.97 -18.36 0.43
C ASN A 527 23.44 -18.40 0.88
N SER A 528 24.33 -17.66 0.21
CA SER A 528 25.74 -17.60 0.58
C SER A 528 25.95 -16.92 1.93
N SER A 529 25.20 -15.86 2.22
CA SER A 529 25.22 -15.14 3.50
C SER A 529 24.64 -15.97 4.63
N MET A 530 23.68 -16.85 4.35
CA MET A 530 23.07 -17.77 5.33
C MET A 530 23.83 -19.10 5.48
N ALA A 531 24.73 -19.45 4.56
CA ALA A 531 25.46 -20.73 4.59
C ALA A 531 26.22 -21.02 5.91
N PRO A 532 26.87 -20.03 6.56
CA PRO A 532 27.50 -20.25 7.87
C PRO A 532 26.49 -20.68 8.95
N MET A 533 25.24 -20.24 8.87
CA MET A 533 24.20 -20.54 9.87
C MET A 533 23.79 -22.00 9.86
N ASN A 534 23.87 -22.66 8.69
CA ASN A 534 23.56 -24.08 8.57
C ASN A 534 24.81 -24.95 8.77
N THR A 535 25.96 -24.50 8.28
CA THR A 535 27.19 -25.30 8.27
C THR A 535 27.83 -25.39 9.67
N VAL A 536 27.86 -24.30 10.42
CA VAL A 536 28.54 -24.27 11.72
C VAL A 536 27.84 -25.15 12.77
N PRO A 537 26.49 -25.17 12.88
CA PRO A 537 25.81 -26.12 13.76
C PRO A 537 26.09 -27.57 13.42
N ILE A 538 26.15 -27.92 12.13
CA ILE A 538 26.48 -29.28 11.70
C ILE A 538 27.89 -29.67 12.18
N ILE A 539 28.87 -28.77 12.02
CA ILE A 539 30.25 -29.00 12.51
C ILE A 539 30.26 -29.14 14.03
N CYS A 540 29.54 -28.28 14.76
CA CYS A 540 29.49 -28.31 16.22
C CYS A 540 28.84 -29.59 16.75
N TRP A 541 27.70 -29.99 16.19
CA TRP A 541 27.03 -31.25 16.56
C TRP A 541 27.84 -32.48 16.17
N SER A 542 28.56 -32.44 15.04
CA SER A 542 29.51 -33.49 14.67
C SER A 542 30.64 -33.61 15.69
N ALA A 543 31.19 -32.50 16.17
CA ALA A 543 32.22 -32.49 17.20
C ALA A 543 31.70 -33.03 18.55
N VAL A 544 30.47 -32.67 18.94
CA VAL A 544 29.80 -33.23 20.13
C VAL A 544 29.63 -34.76 19.98
N GLY A 545 29.20 -35.22 18.80
CA GLY A 545 29.04 -36.64 18.51
C GLY A 545 30.35 -37.42 18.60
N VAL A 546 31.43 -36.90 18.01
CA VAL A 546 32.78 -37.48 18.12
C VAL A 546 33.26 -37.51 19.57
N GLY A 547 33.06 -36.41 20.32
CA GLY A 547 33.41 -36.33 21.72
C GLY A 547 32.66 -37.37 22.57
N ALA A 548 31.35 -37.54 22.35
CA ALA A 548 30.54 -38.54 23.03
C ALA A 548 31.01 -39.97 22.71
N ALA A 549 31.33 -40.26 21.45
CA ALA A 549 31.87 -41.57 21.04
C ALA A 549 33.21 -41.89 21.72
N LEU A 550 34.11 -40.90 21.84
CA LEU A 550 35.38 -41.04 22.56
C LEU A 550 35.17 -41.32 24.05
N ILE A 551 34.18 -40.68 24.69
CA ILE A 551 33.82 -40.96 26.09
C ILE A 551 33.33 -42.40 26.24
N VAL A 552 32.41 -42.86 25.38
CA VAL A 552 31.89 -44.23 25.42
C VAL A 552 32.99 -45.26 25.18
N ALA A 553 33.84 -45.05 24.17
CA ALA A 553 34.97 -45.93 23.88
C ALA A 553 35.94 -46.03 25.07
N SER A 554 36.20 -44.90 25.74
CA SER A 554 37.04 -44.86 26.93
C SER A 554 36.42 -45.66 28.09
N ILE A 555 35.11 -45.51 28.34
CA ILE A 555 34.39 -46.26 29.37
C ILE A 555 34.44 -47.77 29.10
N VAL A 556 34.12 -48.20 27.87
CA VAL A 556 34.18 -49.61 27.46
C VAL A 556 35.59 -50.17 27.64
N PHE A 557 36.62 -49.40 27.26
CA PHE A 557 38.01 -49.81 27.42
C PHE A 557 38.41 -49.99 28.88
N PHE A 558 37.95 -49.10 29.77
CA PHE A 558 38.16 -49.24 31.23
C PHE A 558 37.43 -50.48 31.79
N CYS A 559 36.18 -50.74 31.37
CA CYS A 559 35.42 -51.93 31.78
C CYS A 559 36.09 -53.25 31.33
N CYS A 560 36.53 -53.34 30.07
CA CYS A 560 37.22 -54.52 29.54
C CYS A 560 38.59 -54.74 30.22
N SER A 561 39.35 -53.67 30.46
CA SER A 561 40.67 -53.74 31.14
C SER A 561 40.57 -54.15 32.61
N CYS A 562 39.48 -53.80 33.31
CA CYS A 562 39.22 -54.25 34.68
C CYS A 562 38.73 -55.71 34.75
N SER A 563 38.04 -56.20 33.72
CA SER A 563 37.54 -57.58 33.66
C SER A 563 38.67 -58.60 33.45
N GLY A 564 39.66 -58.30 32.61
CA GLY A 564 40.84 -59.16 32.38
C GLY A 564 41.84 -59.27 33.55
N LYS A 565 41.57 -58.63 34.70
CA LYS A 565 42.38 -58.78 35.92
C LYS A 565 41.89 -59.88 36.87
N LYS A 566 40.67 -60.42 36.68
CA LYS A 566 40.13 -61.46 37.58
C LYS A 566 40.70 -62.86 37.32
N ASP A 567 41.16 -63.17 36.10
CA ASP A 567 41.59 -64.52 35.72
C ASP A 567 43.09 -64.84 35.99
N LYS A 568 43.80 -64.01 36.75
CA LYS A 568 45.24 -64.23 37.09
C LYS A 568 45.54 -64.26 38.59
N LYS A 569 44.57 -64.68 39.40
CA LYS A 569 44.78 -64.86 40.85
C LYS A 569 44.78 -66.31 41.33
N ASP A 570 44.57 -67.27 40.42
CA ASP A 570 44.63 -68.70 40.72
C ASP A 570 45.69 -69.36 39.82
N GLU A 571 46.97 -69.22 40.18
CA GLU A 571 48.06 -70.16 39.84
C GLU A 571 49.19 -70.05 40.85
#